data_AF-A0A920NQJ6-F1
#
_entry.id   AF-A0A920NQJ6-F1
#
_cell.length_a   1.000
_cell.length_b   1.000
_cell.length_c   1.000
_cell.angle_alpha   90.00
_cell.angle_beta   90.00
_cell.angle_gamma   90.00
#
_symmetry.space_group_name_H-M   'P 1'
#
loop_
_entity.id
_entity.type
_entity.pdbx_description
1 polymer ?
#
loop_
_entity_poly.entity_id
_entity_poly.type
_entity_poly.pdbx_seq_one_letter_code
_entity_poly.pdbx_strand_id
1 'polypeptide(L)'
;MLVHTFSRLGLTKEMEELVKRGRKKLGQIDMLALDLANYYYSRQTYDRALDEYLIYIIEHPHQEKLVTDRVLLMSDDPENHLLKEKKLVSSLENNHVIINKLLAGYYFKTSR
;
A
#
# COMPACT_ATOMS: atom_id res chain seq x y z
N MET A 1 -5.23 5.85 -14.93
CA MET A 1 -5.66 7.06 -15.67
C MET A 1 -6.50 8.05 -14.84
N LEU A 2 -7.22 7.66 -13.78
CA LEU A 2 -7.96 8.61 -12.92
C LEU A 2 -7.04 9.34 -11.92
N VAL A 3 -6.31 8.60 -11.09
CA VAL A 3 -5.39 9.12 -10.06
C VAL A 3 -4.36 10.10 -10.65
N HIS A 4 -3.74 9.75 -11.78
CA HIS A 4 -2.81 10.62 -12.50
C HIS A 4 -3.43 11.95 -12.97
N THR A 5 -4.70 11.92 -13.41
CA THR A 5 -5.39 13.13 -13.89
C THR A 5 -5.63 14.10 -12.74
N PHE A 6 -6.16 13.63 -11.63
CA PHE A 6 -6.38 14.46 -10.44
C PHE A 6 -5.07 14.98 -9.86
N SER A 7 -4.04 14.13 -9.77
CA SER A 7 -2.70 14.53 -9.35
C SER A 7 -2.16 15.70 -10.18
N ARG A 8 -2.26 15.61 -11.51
CA ARG A 8 -1.79 16.66 -12.43
C ARG A 8 -2.55 17.98 -12.25
N LEU A 9 -3.80 17.93 -11.83
CA LEU A 9 -4.63 19.10 -11.56
C LEU A 9 -4.48 19.64 -10.13
N GLY A 10 -3.65 19.02 -9.28
CA GLY A 10 -3.51 19.38 -7.86
C GLY A 10 -4.69 18.97 -6.99
N LEU A 11 -5.63 18.17 -7.51
CA LEU A 11 -6.89 17.80 -6.87
C LEU A 11 -6.75 16.53 -6.02
N THR A 12 -5.73 16.48 -5.16
CA THR A 12 -5.42 15.26 -4.38
C THR A 12 -6.56 14.92 -3.42
N LYS A 13 -7.16 15.92 -2.78
CA LYS A 13 -8.20 15.71 -1.77
C LYS A 13 -9.49 15.19 -2.41
N GLU A 14 -9.87 15.77 -3.54
CA GLU A 14 -11.04 15.39 -4.32
C GLU A 14 -10.88 13.97 -4.88
N MET A 15 -9.67 13.61 -5.30
CA MET A 15 -9.34 12.24 -5.71
C MET A 15 -9.56 11.26 -4.56
N GLU A 16 -9.01 11.52 -3.38
CA GLU A 16 -9.16 10.66 -2.21
C GLU A 16 -10.62 10.52 -1.80
N GLU A 17 -11.38 11.62 -1.79
CA GLU A 17 -12.82 11.60 -1.51
C GLU A 17 -13.61 10.83 -2.58
N LEU A 18 -13.25 10.95 -3.85
CA LEU A 18 -13.87 10.19 -4.93
C LEU A 18 -13.61 8.70 -4.78
N VAL A 19 -12.36 8.29 -4.53
CA VAL A 19 -12.01 6.88 -4.31
C VAL A 19 -12.76 6.34 -3.10
N LYS A 20 -12.72 7.04 -1.96
CA LYS A 20 -13.42 6.64 -0.73
C LYS A 20 -14.92 6.47 -0.95
N ARG A 21 -15.56 7.41 -1.65
CA ARG A 21 -16.99 7.30 -2.01
C ARG A 21 -17.26 6.14 -2.95
N GLY A 22 -16.40 5.93 -3.95
CA GLY A 22 -16.50 4.82 -4.90
C GLY A 22 -16.41 3.46 -4.20
N ARG A 23 -15.38 3.25 -3.37
CA ARG A 23 -15.21 2.03 -2.56
C ARG A 23 -16.45 1.75 -1.72
N LYS A 24 -16.97 2.76 -1.02
CA LYS A 24 -18.17 2.63 -0.19
C LYS A 24 -19.42 2.28 -1.01
N LYS A 25 -19.65 2.95 -2.15
CA LYS A 25 -20.86 2.73 -2.96
C LYS A 25 -20.84 1.40 -3.71
N LEU A 26 -19.66 0.94 -4.12
CA LEU A 26 -19.50 -0.28 -4.91
C LEU A 26 -19.19 -1.51 -4.05
N GLY A 27 -18.87 -1.34 -2.77
CA GLY A 27 -18.45 -2.43 -1.90
C GLY A 27 -17.09 -3.04 -2.27
N GLN A 28 -16.26 -2.31 -3.03
CA GLN A 28 -14.96 -2.75 -3.53
C GLN A 28 -13.87 -1.99 -2.80
N ILE A 29 -13.26 -2.60 -1.77
CA ILE A 29 -12.26 -1.92 -0.93
C ILE A 29 -10.92 -1.70 -1.64
N ASP A 30 -10.57 -2.59 -2.57
CA ASP A 30 -9.39 -2.60 -3.43
C ASP A 30 -9.47 -1.65 -4.62
N MET A 31 -10.65 -1.08 -4.89
CA MET A 31 -10.83 -0.19 -6.04
C MET A 31 -9.78 0.93 -6.02
N LEU A 32 -8.97 1.00 -7.08
CA LEU A 32 -7.86 1.95 -7.27
C LEU A 32 -6.74 1.85 -6.22
N ALA A 33 -6.66 0.77 -5.43
CA ALA A 33 -5.63 0.60 -4.40
C ALA A 33 -4.21 0.60 -5.00
N LEU A 34 -3.95 -0.17 -6.06
CA LEU A 34 -2.63 -0.16 -6.70
C LEU A 34 -2.26 1.20 -7.31
N ASP A 35 -3.22 1.89 -7.94
CA ASP A 35 -3.00 3.24 -8.48
C ASP A 35 -2.65 4.24 -7.37
N LEU A 36 -3.39 4.22 -6.26
CA LEU A 36 -3.13 5.08 -5.10
C LEU A 36 -1.81 4.74 -4.41
N ALA A 37 -1.48 3.45 -4.28
CA ALA A 37 -0.23 3.00 -3.70
C ALA A 37 0.97 3.53 -4.51
N ASN A 38 0.94 3.38 -5.83
CA ASN A 38 1.97 3.91 -6.73
C ASN A 38 2.03 5.45 -6.68
N TYR A 39 0.88 6.11 -6.58
CA TYR A 39 0.80 7.57 -6.43
C TYR A 39 1.49 8.05 -5.15
N TYR A 40 1.14 7.50 -4.00
CA TYR A 40 1.77 7.86 -2.73
C TYR A 40 3.25 7.51 -2.69
N TYR A 41 3.64 6.35 -3.26
CA TYR A 41 5.04 5.96 -3.40
C TYR A 41 5.84 7.00 -4.19
N SER A 42 5.31 7.48 -5.32
CA SER A 42 5.98 8.50 -6.15
C SER A 42 6.18 9.84 -5.43
N ARG A 43 5.40 10.11 -4.38
CA ARG A 43 5.50 11.30 -3.53
C ARG A 43 6.20 11.04 -2.20
N GLN A 44 6.87 9.89 -2.06
CA GLN A 44 7.57 9.47 -0.83
C GLN A 44 6.65 9.43 0.41
N THR A 45 5.33 9.34 0.21
CA THR A 45 4.36 9.20 1.29
C THR A 45 4.18 7.71 1.60
N TYR A 46 5.27 7.06 2.01
CA TYR A 46 5.37 5.60 2.09
C TYR A 46 4.37 4.96 3.06
N ASP A 47 4.00 5.67 4.13
CA ASP A 47 3.00 5.20 5.08
C ASP A 47 1.63 4.94 4.40
N ARG A 48 1.17 5.91 3.59
CA ARG A 48 -0.09 5.80 2.84
C ARG A 48 0.03 4.84 1.65
N ALA A 49 1.21 4.78 1.04
CA ALA A 49 1.48 3.80 -0.01
C ALA A 49 1.35 2.37 0.52
N LEU A 50 1.91 2.10 1.71
CA LEU A 50 1.86 0.80 2.35
C LEU A 50 0.42 0.38 2.67
N ASP A 51 -0.43 1.29 3.16
CA ASP A 51 -1.87 0.99 3.39
C ASP A 51 -2.55 0.46 2.13
N GLU A 52 -2.35 1.15 1.02
CA GLU A 52 -3.00 0.80 -0.25
C GLU A 52 -2.40 -0.47 -0.87
N TYR A 53 -1.10 -0.71 -0.71
CA TYR A 53 -0.48 -1.99 -1.10
C TYR A 53 -1.01 -3.16 -0.28
N LEU A 54 -1.26 -2.97 1.01
CA LEU A 54 -1.82 -4.00 1.89
C LEU A 54 -3.28 -4.31 1.53
N ILE A 55 -4.09 -3.29 1.27
CA ILE A 55 -5.46 -3.50 0.74
C ILE A 55 -5.40 -4.30 -0.56
N TYR A 56 -4.51 -3.92 -1.48
CA TYR A 56 -4.41 -4.56 -2.80
C TYR A 56 -3.95 -6.03 -2.73
N ILE A 57 -2.93 -6.34 -1.92
CA ILE A 57 -2.39 -7.72 -1.85
C ILE A 57 -3.35 -8.71 -1.18
N ILE A 58 -4.18 -8.22 -0.25
CA ILE A 58 -5.20 -9.02 0.42
C ILE A 58 -6.28 -9.47 -0.56
N GLU A 59 -6.77 -8.56 -1.41
CA GLU A 59 -7.81 -8.85 -2.40
C GLU A 59 -7.25 -9.50 -3.69
N HIS A 60 -5.96 -9.32 -3.98
CA HIS A 60 -5.28 -9.86 -5.17
C HIS A 60 -4.04 -10.69 -4.81
N PRO A 61 -4.21 -11.84 -4.14
CA PRO A 61 -3.10 -12.66 -3.66
C PRO A 61 -2.15 -13.14 -4.78
N HIS A 62 -2.64 -13.27 -6.02
CA HIS A 62 -1.82 -13.64 -7.17
C HIS A 62 -0.80 -12.55 -7.57
N GLN A 63 -0.95 -11.31 -7.09
CA GLN A 63 0.01 -10.21 -7.30
C GLN A 63 1.03 -10.10 -6.16
N GLU A 64 1.16 -11.13 -5.29
CA GLU A 64 2.04 -11.14 -4.12
C GLU A 64 3.46 -10.63 -4.43
N LYS A 65 4.06 -11.12 -5.52
CA LYS A 65 5.42 -10.75 -5.93
C LYS A 65 5.53 -9.25 -6.22
N LEU A 66 4.61 -8.70 -7.00
CA LEU A 66 4.62 -7.30 -7.40
C LEU A 66 4.54 -6.39 -6.16
N VAL A 67 3.65 -6.69 -5.22
CA VAL A 67 3.48 -5.87 -4.03
C VAL A 67 4.67 -6.03 -3.09
N THR A 68 5.16 -7.25 -2.91
CA THR A 68 6.36 -7.52 -2.10
C THR A 68 7.55 -6.72 -2.61
N ASP A 69 7.85 -6.77 -3.91
CA ASP A 69 8.96 -6.03 -4.50
C ASP A 69 8.83 -4.51 -4.23
N ARG A 70 7.62 -3.95 -4.33
CA ARG A 70 7.35 -2.53 -4.06
C ARG A 70 7.54 -2.15 -2.60
N VAL A 71 7.01 -2.94 -1.68
CA VAL A 71 7.14 -2.71 -0.23
C VAL A 71 8.60 -2.84 0.20
N LEU A 72 9.33 -3.82 -0.33
CA LEU A 72 10.75 -3.97 -0.07
C LEU A 72 11.55 -2.78 -0.60
N LEU A 73 11.25 -2.21 -1.77
CA LEU A 73 11.92 -0.99 -2.22
C LEU A 73 11.70 0.21 -1.28
N MET A 74 10.58 0.26 -0.56
CA MET A 74 10.37 1.30 0.46
C MET A 74 11.24 1.09 1.69
N SER A 75 11.68 -0.13 2.00
CA SER A 75 12.44 -0.41 3.20
C SER A 75 13.90 0.04 3.11
N ASP A 76 14.33 0.68 2.03
CA ASP A 76 15.67 1.29 1.96
C ASP A 76 15.76 2.65 2.68
N ASP A 77 14.63 3.19 3.14
CA ASP A 77 14.54 4.45 3.91
C ASP A 77 14.57 4.19 5.43
N PRO A 78 15.70 4.51 6.12
CA PRO A 78 15.92 4.13 7.51
C PRO A 78 15.00 4.81 8.51
N GLU A 79 14.56 6.03 8.22
CA GLU A 79 13.80 6.86 9.17
C GLU A 79 12.41 6.26 9.46
N ASN A 80 11.90 5.43 8.56
CA ASN A 80 10.53 4.93 8.61
C ASN A 80 10.42 3.43 8.94
N HIS A 81 11.52 2.76 9.28
CA HIS A 81 11.50 1.31 9.53
C HIS A 81 10.55 0.88 10.64
N LEU A 82 10.57 1.59 11.77
CA LEU A 82 9.77 1.22 12.94
C LEU A 82 8.27 1.40 12.67
N LEU A 83 7.89 2.46 11.94
CA LEU A 83 6.51 2.71 11.56
C LEU A 83 5.98 1.66 10.57
N LYS A 84 6.79 1.33 9.55
CA LYS A 84 6.47 0.30 8.55
C LYS A 84 6.31 -1.07 9.19
N GLU A 85 7.23 -1.46 10.06
CA GLU A 85 7.17 -2.72 10.80
C GLU A 85 5.91 -2.79 11.65
N LYS A 86 5.63 -1.75 12.45
CA LYS A 86 4.43 -1.71 13.28
C LYS A 86 3.15 -1.87 12.45
N LYS A 87 3.09 -1.23 11.29
CA LYS A 87 1.94 -1.32 10.37
C LYS A 87 1.79 -2.71 9.74
N LEU A 88 2.89 -3.34 9.33
CA LEU A 88 2.88 -4.73 8.84
C LEU A 88 2.43 -5.71 9.94
N VAL A 89 2.94 -5.54 11.17
CA VAL A 89 2.55 -6.36 12.32
C VAL A 89 1.07 -6.16 12.68
N SER A 90 0.57 -4.93 12.70
CA SER A 90 -0.87 -4.67 12.91
C SER A 90 -1.75 -5.28 11.81
N SER A 91 -1.21 -5.47 10.61
CA SER A 91 -1.93 -6.11 9.50
C SER A 91 -1.98 -7.65 9.61
N LEU A 92 -1.27 -8.24 10.58
CA LEU A 92 -1.32 -9.68 10.87
C LEU A 92 -2.63 -10.13 11.52
N GLU A 93 -3.42 -9.21 12.09
CA GLU A 93 -4.66 -9.54 12.80
C GLU A 93 -5.69 -10.28 11.93
N ASN A 94 -5.56 -10.19 10.60
CA ASN A 94 -6.43 -10.88 9.64
C ASN A 94 -5.86 -12.23 9.13
N ASN A 95 -4.77 -12.74 9.74
CA ASN A 95 -4.16 -14.04 9.49
C ASN A 95 -3.85 -14.37 8.01
N HIS A 96 -3.57 -13.34 7.20
CA HIS A 96 -3.20 -13.53 5.81
C HIS A 96 -1.77 -14.07 5.74
N VAL A 97 -1.62 -15.33 5.32
CA VAL A 97 -0.33 -16.00 5.02
C VAL A 97 0.60 -15.10 4.19
N ILE A 98 0.02 -14.30 3.31
CA ILE A 98 0.73 -13.35 2.46
C ILE A 98 1.38 -12.21 3.25
N ILE A 99 0.71 -11.69 4.28
CA ILE A 99 1.28 -10.64 5.15
C ILE A 99 2.43 -11.20 5.98
N ASN A 100 2.33 -12.46 6.43
CA ASN A 100 3.44 -13.16 7.08
C ASN A 100 4.67 -13.27 6.17
N LYS A 101 4.48 -13.66 4.91
CA LYS A 101 5.57 -13.72 3.93
C LYS A 101 6.17 -12.34 3.64
N LEU A 102 5.33 -11.32 3.50
CA LEU A 102 5.76 -9.94 3.29
C LEU A 102 6.61 -9.44 4.46
N LEU A 103 6.17 -9.72 5.69
CA LEU A 103 6.90 -9.37 6.91
C LEU A 103 8.23 -10.13 7.00
N ALA A 104 8.26 -11.42 6.66
CA ALA A 104 9.49 -12.20 6.60
C ALA A 104 10.49 -11.64 5.58
N GLY A 105 10.02 -11.26 4.38
CA GLY A 105 10.84 -10.60 3.37
C GLY A 105 11.36 -9.23 3.83
N TYR A 106 10.53 -8.47 4.53
CA TYR A 106 10.92 -7.20 5.14
C TYR A 106 12.03 -7.38 6.17
N TYR A 107 11.86 -8.30 7.12
CA TYR A 107 12.88 -8.62 8.12
C TYR A 107 14.20 -9.06 7.51
N PHE A 108 14.14 -9.99 6.55
CA PHE A 108 15.31 -10.43 5.80
C PHE A 108 16.09 -9.25 5.18
N LYS A 109 15.39 -8.31 4.53
CA LYS A 109 16.02 -7.14 3.91
C LYS A 109 16.59 -6.15 4.94
N THR A 110 15.90 -5.95 6.06
CA THR A 110 16.32 -5.02 7.11
C THR A 110 17.35 -5.58 8.09
N SER A 111 17.78 -6.84 7.91
CA SER A 111 18.70 -7.55 8.82
C SER A 111 18.20 -7.59 10.28
N ARG A 112 16.89 -7.78 10.45
CA ARG A 112 16.22 -7.96 11.76
C ARG A 112 15.71 -9.38 11.92
#